data_AF-A0A537KBW5-F1
#
_entry.id   AF-A0A537KBW5-F1
#
_cell.length_a   1.000
_cell.length_b   1.000
_cell.length_c   1.000
_cell.angle_alpha   90.00
_cell.angle_beta   90.00
_cell.angle_gamma   90.00
#
_symmetry.space_group_name_H-M   'P 1'
#
loop_
_entity.id
_entity.type
_entity.pdbx_description
1 polymer ?
#
loop_
_entity_poly.entity_id
_entity_poly.type
_entity_poly.pdbx_seq_one_letter_code
_entity_poly.pdbx_strand_id
1 'polypeptide(L)'
;MPVYESIKKFYLLGSATERNELVSHADMRRSVVRFNRYFLLIATLYILASCNDQNKQVTQMQSKIDSLQKQLAESYKPGLGEFMSGIQMHHAKLWFAGQNQNWALANFEVHEIQESLDDIRNFCQDRPEVKAMGMINPTVDSVNNAIQQKNLQLFKNSFISLTNTCNNCHKATDHGFNVVIIPTNSPVTNQDFKTVQ
;
A
#
# COMPACT_ATOMS: atom_id res chain seq x y z
N MET A 1 -46.22 -19.25 -91.61
CA MET A 1 -46.78 -17.88 -91.58
C MET A 1 -47.08 -17.51 -90.12
N PRO A 2 -46.82 -16.29 -89.65
CA PRO A 2 -45.49 -15.86 -89.20
C PRO A 2 -45.53 -15.01 -87.90
N VAL A 3 -44.96 -15.48 -86.77
CA VAL A 3 -44.67 -14.60 -85.61
C VAL A 3 -43.38 -15.00 -84.87
N TYR A 4 -42.51 -15.83 -85.45
CA TYR A 4 -41.29 -16.31 -84.77
C TYR A 4 -39.99 -15.64 -85.25
N GLU A 5 -40.05 -14.83 -86.32
CA GLU A 5 -38.85 -14.18 -86.92
C GLU A 5 -38.66 -12.70 -86.53
N SER A 6 -39.51 -12.14 -85.66
CA SER A 6 -39.36 -10.74 -85.21
C SER A 6 -38.73 -10.58 -83.83
N ILE A 7 -38.53 -11.66 -83.06
CA ILE A 7 -37.90 -11.60 -81.73
C ILE A 7 -36.41 -11.94 -81.78
N LYS A 8 -35.95 -12.72 -82.79
CA LYS A 8 -34.53 -13.05 -82.97
C LYS A 8 -33.65 -11.89 -83.45
N LYS A 9 -34.24 -10.76 -83.89
CA LYS A 9 -33.49 -9.58 -84.34
C LYS A 9 -33.18 -8.57 -83.22
N PHE A 10 -33.78 -8.71 -82.04
CA PHE A 10 -33.50 -7.82 -80.90
C PHE A 10 -32.36 -8.34 -80.00
N TYR A 11 -32.05 -9.64 -80.04
CA TYR A 11 -31.00 -10.26 -79.20
C TYR A 11 -29.60 -10.32 -79.84
N LEU A 12 -29.45 -9.91 -81.11
CA LEU A 12 -28.18 -9.95 -81.84
C LEU A 12 -27.61 -8.55 -82.17
N LEU A 13 -28.00 -7.53 -81.40
CA LEU A 13 -27.44 -6.17 -81.48
C LEU A 13 -26.93 -5.68 -80.12
N GLY A 14 -26.36 -6.58 -79.31
CA GLY A 14 -25.45 -6.19 -78.24
C GLY A 14 -24.13 -5.72 -78.85
N SER A 15 -23.96 -4.41 -78.92
CA SER A 15 -22.81 -3.75 -79.52
C SER A 15 -21.50 -4.21 -78.85
N ALA A 16 -20.38 -4.25 -79.58
CA ALA A 16 -19.06 -4.58 -79.03
C ALA A 16 -18.68 -3.69 -77.83
N THR A 17 -19.30 -2.53 -77.72
CA THR A 17 -19.20 -1.54 -76.64
C THR A 17 -19.73 -2.07 -75.29
N GLU A 18 -20.88 -2.77 -75.26
CA GLU A 18 -21.45 -3.31 -74.01
C GLU A 18 -20.66 -4.51 -73.46
N ARG A 19 -20.05 -5.32 -74.33
CA ARG A 19 -19.18 -6.43 -73.90
C ARG A 19 -17.85 -5.95 -73.30
N ASN A 20 -17.28 -4.85 -73.80
CA ASN A 20 -16.06 -4.28 -73.23
C ASN A 20 -16.28 -3.63 -71.86
N GLU A 21 -17.43 -2.99 -71.63
CA GLU A 21 -17.78 -2.42 -70.32
C GLU A 21 -18.00 -3.50 -69.25
N LEU A 22 -18.70 -4.59 -69.57
CA LEU A 22 -18.91 -5.72 -68.65
C LEU A 22 -17.61 -6.44 -68.26
N VAL A 23 -16.68 -6.63 -69.20
CA VAL A 23 -15.35 -7.22 -68.93
C VAL A 23 -14.49 -6.27 -68.09
N SER A 24 -14.51 -4.96 -68.39
CA SER A 24 -13.83 -3.91 -67.62
C SER A 24 -14.34 -3.84 -66.17
N HIS A 25 -15.66 -3.90 -65.95
CA HIS A 25 -16.24 -3.95 -64.61
C HIS A 25 -15.91 -5.23 -63.84
N ALA A 26 -15.85 -6.39 -64.51
CA ALA A 26 -15.48 -7.66 -63.89
C ALA A 26 -14.00 -7.70 -63.46
N ASP A 27 -13.10 -7.14 -64.28
CA ASP A 27 -11.66 -7.03 -63.97
C ASP A 27 -11.39 -5.96 -62.90
N MET A 28 -12.09 -4.83 -62.92
CA MET A 28 -12.03 -3.82 -61.87
C MET A 28 -12.52 -4.38 -60.53
N ARG A 29 -13.63 -5.13 -60.52
CA ARG A 29 -14.17 -5.78 -59.32
C ARG A 29 -13.22 -6.88 -58.79
N ARG A 30 -12.56 -7.65 -59.67
CA ARG A 30 -11.51 -8.61 -59.28
C ARG A 30 -10.26 -7.93 -58.70
N SER A 31 -9.86 -6.79 -59.25
CA SER A 31 -8.71 -6.02 -58.76
C SER A 31 -8.98 -5.41 -57.39
N VAL A 32 -10.18 -4.85 -57.17
CA VAL A 32 -10.62 -4.34 -55.85
C VAL A 32 -10.72 -5.45 -54.81
N VAL A 33 -11.25 -6.63 -55.17
CA VAL A 33 -11.31 -7.79 -54.25
C VAL A 33 -9.91 -8.32 -53.91
N ARG A 34 -8.98 -8.34 -54.88
CA ARG A 34 -7.57 -8.71 -54.63
C ARG A 34 -6.88 -7.69 -53.73
N PHE A 35 -7.05 -6.40 -53.98
CA PHE A 35 -6.52 -5.32 -53.14
C PHE A 35 -7.07 -5.38 -51.71
N ASN A 36 -8.38 -5.59 -51.55
CA ASN A 36 -9.02 -5.74 -50.24
C ASN A 36 -8.52 -7.01 -49.50
N ARG A 37 -8.27 -8.11 -50.22
CA ARG A 37 -7.66 -9.32 -49.64
C ARG A 37 -6.22 -9.09 -49.17
N TYR A 38 -5.39 -8.40 -49.96
CA TYR A 38 -4.03 -8.07 -49.52
C TYR A 38 -4.03 -7.07 -48.35
N PHE A 39 -4.93 -6.08 -48.36
CA PHE A 39 -5.09 -5.14 -47.25
C PHE A 39 -5.51 -5.86 -45.96
N LEU A 40 -6.47 -6.79 -46.02
CA LEU A 40 -6.88 -7.63 -44.88
C LEU A 40 -5.74 -8.54 -44.38
N LEU A 41 -4.95 -9.13 -45.27
CA LEU A 41 -3.79 -9.97 -44.91
C LEU A 41 -2.66 -9.16 -44.25
N ILE A 42 -2.40 -7.94 -44.74
CA ILE A 42 -1.38 -7.05 -44.16
C ILE A 42 -1.87 -6.54 -42.79
N ALA A 43 -3.12 -6.10 -42.68
CA ALA A 43 -3.70 -5.63 -41.41
C ALA A 43 -3.69 -6.72 -40.32
N THR A 44 -4.00 -7.97 -40.67
CA THR A 44 -3.92 -9.10 -39.72
C THR A 44 -2.49 -9.40 -39.27
N LEU A 45 -1.49 -9.28 -40.16
CA LEU A 45 -0.07 -9.45 -39.81
C LEU A 45 0.42 -8.34 -38.84
N TYR A 46 -0.01 -7.10 -39.06
CA TYR A 46 0.31 -5.98 -38.16
C TYR A 46 -0.31 -6.14 -36.77
N ILE A 47 -1.56 -6.64 -36.68
CA ILE A 47 -2.21 -6.92 -35.38
C ILE A 47 -1.44 -7.99 -34.61
N LEU A 48 -1.02 -9.08 -35.27
CA LEU A 48 -0.25 -10.16 -34.63
C LEU A 48 1.12 -9.68 -34.13
N ALA A 49 1.81 -8.80 -34.88
CA ALA A 49 3.08 -8.22 -34.45
C ALA A 49 2.92 -7.28 -33.25
N SER A 50 1.88 -6.44 -33.24
CA SER A 50 1.56 -5.51 -32.14
C SER A 50 1.16 -6.24 -30.85
N CYS A 51 0.45 -7.37 -30.96
CA CYS A 51 0.13 -8.23 -29.81
C CYS A 51 1.37 -8.77 -29.09
N ASN A 52 2.47 -9.03 -29.81
CA ASN A 52 3.69 -9.58 -29.21
C ASN A 52 4.43 -8.55 -28.34
N ASP A 53 4.46 -7.27 -28.75
CA ASP A 53 5.10 -6.19 -27.98
C ASP A 53 4.27 -5.79 -26.75
N GLN A 54 2.93 -5.74 -26.88
CA GLN A 54 2.04 -5.53 -25.72
C GLN A 54 2.20 -6.64 -24.68
N ASN A 55 2.29 -7.90 -25.11
CA ASN A 55 2.45 -9.05 -24.21
C ASN A 55 3.82 -9.03 -23.50
N LYS A 56 4.89 -8.62 -24.18
CA LYS A 56 6.21 -8.38 -23.56
C LYS A 56 6.17 -7.28 -22.51
N GLN A 57 5.51 -6.16 -22.81
CA GLN A 57 5.42 -5.02 -21.88
C GLN A 57 4.63 -5.38 -20.62
N VAL A 58 3.51 -6.10 -20.77
CA VAL A 58 2.70 -6.61 -19.64
C VAL A 58 3.51 -7.59 -18.80
N THR A 59 4.22 -8.52 -19.42
CA THR A 59 5.05 -9.51 -18.70
C THR A 59 6.19 -8.84 -17.93
N GLN A 60 6.83 -7.82 -18.52
CA GLN A 60 7.88 -7.05 -17.85
C GLN A 60 7.35 -6.25 -16.65
N MET A 61 6.16 -5.65 -16.78
CA MET A 61 5.51 -4.97 -15.66
C MET A 61 5.13 -5.95 -14.54
N GLN A 62 4.58 -7.11 -14.87
CA GLN A 62 4.25 -8.13 -13.88
C GLN A 62 5.50 -8.61 -13.13
N SER A 63 6.59 -8.90 -13.84
CA SER A 63 7.86 -9.28 -13.22
C SER A 63 8.39 -8.18 -12.28
N LYS A 64 8.21 -6.91 -12.63
CA LYS A 64 8.59 -5.78 -11.77
C LYS A 64 7.71 -5.71 -10.52
N ILE A 65 6.39 -5.93 -10.65
CA ILE A 65 5.47 -6.00 -9.52
C ILE A 65 5.85 -7.14 -8.58
N ASP A 66 6.09 -8.35 -9.11
CA ASP A 66 6.46 -9.52 -8.31
C ASP A 66 7.79 -9.29 -7.57
N SER A 67 8.76 -8.67 -8.24
CA SER A 67 10.04 -8.30 -7.65
C SER A 67 9.88 -7.27 -6.51
N LEU A 68 9.07 -6.22 -6.73
CA LEU A 68 8.78 -5.21 -5.70
C LEU A 68 8.01 -5.81 -4.51
N GLN A 69 7.06 -6.71 -4.77
CA GLN A 69 6.34 -7.43 -3.72
C GLN A 69 7.28 -8.30 -2.89
N LYS A 70 8.22 -9.00 -3.55
CA LYS A 70 9.24 -9.78 -2.87
C LYS A 70 10.16 -8.89 -2.04
N GLN A 71 10.64 -7.78 -2.59
CA GLN A 71 11.47 -6.81 -1.85
C GLN A 71 10.74 -6.21 -0.65
N LEU A 72 9.43 -5.96 -0.77
CA LEU A 72 8.61 -5.50 0.35
C LEU A 72 8.42 -6.59 1.41
N ALA A 73 8.24 -7.85 1.00
CA ALA A 73 8.15 -8.97 1.93
C ALA A 73 9.47 -9.25 2.66
N GLU A 74 10.60 -8.97 2.01
CA GLU A 74 11.94 -9.05 2.58
C GLU A 74 12.35 -7.75 3.32
N SER A 75 11.53 -6.71 3.27
CA SER A 75 11.81 -5.46 3.96
C SER A 75 11.73 -5.65 5.47
N TYR A 76 12.57 -4.90 6.18
CA TYR A 76 12.68 -5.00 7.63
C TYR A 76 11.35 -4.64 8.31
N LYS A 77 10.87 -5.53 9.18
CA LYS A 77 9.68 -5.37 10.00
C LYS A 77 10.09 -5.37 11.47
N PRO A 78 9.95 -4.26 12.22
CA PRO A 78 10.28 -4.24 13.63
C PRO A 78 9.43 -5.26 14.40
N GLY A 79 10.07 -5.95 15.34
CA GLY A 79 9.40 -6.91 16.21
C GLY A 79 8.77 -6.23 17.43
N LEU A 80 7.79 -6.89 18.06
CA LEU A 80 7.15 -6.39 19.28
C LEU A 80 8.17 -6.08 20.40
N GLY A 81 9.20 -6.90 20.55
CA GLY A 81 10.24 -6.69 21.57
C GLY A 81 11.06 -5.41 21.35
N GLU A 82 11.23 -4.97 20.11
CA GLU A 82 11.94 -3.73 19.79
C GLU A 82 11.12 -2.51 20.20
N PHE A 83 9.84 -2.47 19.81
CA PHE A 83 8.93 -1.41 20.26
C PHE A 83 8.79 -1.39 21.79
N MET A 84 8.65 -2.54 22.43
CA MET A 84 8.54 -2.61 23.89
C MET A 84 9.83 -2.13 24.59
N SER A 85 11.00 -2.38 24.00
CA SER A 85 12.27 -1.85 24.51
C SER A 85 12.32 -0.33 24.38
N GLY A 86 11.88 0.22 23.24
CA GLY A 86 11.73 1.66 23.04
C GLY A 86 10.78 2.28 24.06
N ILE A 87 9.57 1.71 24.22
CA ILE A 87 8.58 2.15 25.21
C ILE A 87 9.18 2.14 26.62
N GLN A 88 9.93 1.11 27.02
CA GLN A 88 10.56 1.07 28.34
C GLN A 88 11.60 2.19 28.53
N MET A 89 12.37 2.51 27.48
CA MET A 89 13.33 3.63 27.53
C MET A 89 12.61 4.98 27.65
N HIS A 90 11.57 5.23 26.85
CA HIS A 90 10.77 6.46 26.93
C HIS A 90 10.03 6.57 28.25
N HIS A 91 9.48 5.47 28.78
CA HIS A 91 8.87 5.41 30.12
C HIS A 91 9.87 5.81 31.20
N ALA A 92 11.12 5.33 31.13
CA ALA A 92 12.14 5.70 32.09
C ALA A 92 12.54 7.18 31.98
N LYS A 93 12.75 7.70 30.76
CA LYS A 93 13.09 9.11 30.50
C LYS A 93 11.97 10.06 30.95
N LEU A 94 10.72 9.66 30.70
CA LEU A 94 9.52 10.38 31.10
C LEU A 94 9.46 10.64 32.61
N TRP A 95 9.82 9.64 33.44
CA TRP A 95 9.88 9.82 34.90
C TRP A 95 10.78 10.98 35.29
N PHE A 96 12.02 10.97 34.80
CA PHE A 96 13.01 11.99 35.15
C PHE A 96 12.64 13.36 34.60
N ALA A 97 12.11 13.44 33.38
CA ALA A 97 11.60 14.67 32.81
C ALA A 97 10.48 15.28 33.69
N GLY A 98 9.50 14.46 34.10
CA GLY A 98 8.41 14.91 34.95
C GLY A 98 8.83 15.26 36.37
N GLN A 99 9.76 14.50 36.99
CA GLN A 99 10.31 14.85 38.31
C GLN A 99 11.00 16.23 38.31
N ASN A 100 11.73 16.54 37.23
CA ASN A 100 12.39 17.82 37.06
C ASN A 100 11.46 18.92 36.53
N GLN A 101 10.16 18.64 36.37
CA GLN A 101 9.17 19.56 35.82
C GLN A 101 9.58 20.10 34.43
N ASN A 102 10.39 19.34 33.69
CA ASN A 102 10.69 19.61 32.31
C ASN A 102 9.51 19.12 31.45
N TRP A 103 8.43 19.90 31.47
CA TRP A 103 7.17 19.55 30.84
C TRP A 103 7.28 19.39 29.32
N ALA A 104 8.19 20.12 28.66
CA ALA A 104 8.44 19.96 27.24
C ALA A 104 9.03 18.57 26.93
N LEU A 105 10.04 18.15 27.69
CA LEU A 105 10.61 16.82 27.55
C LEU A 105 9.62 15.73 27.97
N ALA A 106 8.88 15.92 29.07
CA ALA A 106 7.86 14.95 29.49
C ALA A 106 6.78 14.79 28.41
N ASN A 107 6.36 15.88 27.77
CA ASN A 107 5.43 15.85 26.64
C ASN A 107 6.02 15.08 25.47
N PHE A 108 7.29 15.31 25.13
CA PHE A 108 7.97 14.55 24.08
C PHE A 108 7.97 13.04 24.38
N GLU A 109 8.46 12.62 25.57
CA GLU A 109 8.58 11.20 25.88
C GLU A 109 7.23 10.47 25.97
N VAL A 110 6.15 11.11 26.43
CA VAL A 110 4.82 10.46 26.45
C VAL A 110 4.25 10.29 25.03
N HIS A 111 4.56 11.20 24.10
CA HIS A 111 4.16 11.05 22.69
C HIS A 111 4.96 9.95 21.99
N GLU A 112 6.26 9.81 22.25
CA GLU A 112 7.05 8.68 21.72
C GLU A 112 6.49 7.31 22.18
N ILE A 113 5.99 7.23 23.42
CA ILE A 113 5.26 6.03 23.90
C ILE A 113 3.98 5.85 23.08
N GLN A 114 3.18 6.90 22.89
CA GLN A 114 1.93 6.84 22.12
C GLN A 114 2.18 6.37 20.67
N GLU A 115 3.17 6.94 20.00
CA GLU A 115 3.59 6.58 18.64
C GLU A 115 4.02 5.12 18.57
N SER A 116 4.85 4.67 19.51
CA SER A 116 5.26 3.25 19.58
C SER A 116 4.07 2.30 19.78
N LEU A 117 3.08 2.68 20.60
CA LEU A 117 1.86 1.90 20.79
C LEU A 117 1.02 1.83 19.51
N ASP A 118 0.96 2.92 18.74
CA ASP A 118 0.27 2.98 17.46
C ASP A 118 1.00 2.13 16.40
N ASP A 119 2.33 2.21 16.35
CA ASP A 119 3.17 1.39 15.47
C ASP A 119 3.04 -0.10 15.77
N ILE A 120 2.98 -0.51 17.04
CA ILE A 120 2.68 -1.90 17.41
C ILE A 120 1.36 -2.35 16.81
N ARG A 121 0.32 -1.50 16.82
CA ARG A 121 -0.99 -1.84 16.21
C ARG A 121 -0.95 -1.89 14.69
N ASN A 122 0.05 -1.28 14.05
CA ASN A 122 0.22 -1.33 12.59
C ASN A 122 1.09 -2.52 12.17
N PHE A 123 2.22 -2.72 12.83
CA PHE A 123 3.23 -3.67 12.42
C PHE A 123 3.10 -5.04 13.11
N CYS A 124 2.58 -5.13 14.33
CA CYS A 124 2.56 -6.39 15.09
C CYS A 124 1.17 -7.03 15.22
N GLN A 125 0.25 -6.77 14.28
CA GLN A 125 -1.16 -7.23 14.36
C GLN A 125 -1.33 -8.75 14.50
N ASP A 126 -0.37 -9.53 14.01
CA ASP A 126 -0.33 -10.99 14.07
C ASP A 126 -0.01 -11.54 15.47
N ARG A 127 0.44 -10.68 16.39
CA ARG A 127 0.85 -11.05 17.75
C ARG A 127 -0.36 -11.12 18.70
N PRO A 128 -0.59 -12.23 19.43
CA PRO A 128 -1.72 -12.34 20.36
C PRO A 128 -1.69 -11.30 21.48
N GLU A 129 -0.49 -10.88 21.90
CA GLU A 129 -0.28 -9.88 22.94
C GLU A 129 -0.92 -8.52 22.58
N VAL A 130 -0.97 -8.20 21.29
CA VAL A 130 -1.51 -6.91 20.79
C VAL A 130 -3.00 -6.75 21.10
N LYS A 131 -3.73 -7.85 21.29
CA LYS A 131 -5.16 -7.81 21.66
C LYS A 131 -5.40 -7.17 23.03
N ALA A 132 -4.44 -7.25 23.95
CA ALA A 132 -4.55 -6.65 25.28
C ALA A 132 -4.11 -5.18 25.31
N MET A 133 -3.43 -4.68 24.26
CA MET A 133 -2.76 -3.37 24.27
C MET A 133 -3.69 -2.18 24.52
N GLY A 134 -4.97 -2.30 24.17
CA GLY A 134 -5.97 -1.26 24.44
C GLY A 134 -6.08 -0.88 25.92
N MET A 135 -5.67 -1.75 26.85
CA MET A 135 -5.71 -1.47 28.29
C MET A 135 -4.74 -0.37 28.72
N ILE A 136 -3.70 -0.09 27.92
CA ILE A 136 -2.65 0.89 28.26
C ILE A 136 -3.14 2.33 28.00
N ASN A 137 -3.94 2.53 26.95
CA ASN A 137 -4.33 3.86 26.45
C ASN A 137 -4.86 4.82 27.54
N PRO A 138 -5.81 4.42 28.43
CA PRO A 138 -6.33 5.36 29.42
C PRO A 138 -5.28 5.87 30.41
N THR A 139 -4.26 5.06 30.71
CA THR A 139 -3.18 5.48 31.61
C THR A 139 -2.16 6.38 30.93
N VAL A 140 -1.92 6.20 29.63
CA VAL A 140 -1.12 7.15 28.83
C VAL A 140 -1.83 8.50 28.75
N ASP A 141 -3.14 8.51 28.47
CA ASP A 141 -3.96 9.73 28.45
C ASP A 141 -3.93 10.45 29.81
N SER A 142 -3.98 9.68 30.91
CA SER A 142 -3.89 10.23 32.27
C SER A 142 -2.53 10.88 32.57
N VAL A 143 -1.44 10.34 32.02
CA VAL A 143 -0.11 10.96 32.13
C VAL A 143 -0.03 12.21 31.26
N ASN A 144 -0.49 12.15 30.02
CA ASN A 144 -0.52 13.30 29.13
C ASN A 144 -1.32 14.47 29.74
N ASN A 145 -2.52 14.19 30.27
CA ASN A 145 -3.33 15.19 30.98
C ASN A 145 -2.59 15.83 32.16
N ALA A 146 -1.84 15.05 32.94
CA ALA A 146 -1.05 15.56 34.04
C ALA A 146 0.08 16.49 33.59
N ILE A 147 0.71 16.17 32.46
CA ILE A 147 1.76 16.97 31.82
C ILE A 147 1.19 18.28 31.29
N GLN A 148 0.04 18.25 30.60
CA GLN A 148 -0.62 19.46 30.11
C GLN A 148 -1.01 20.40 31.25
N GLN A 149 -1.48 19.84 32.37
CA GLN A 149 -1.80 20.59 33.58
C GLN A 149 -0.56 21.04 34.37
N LYS A 150 0.64 20.59 33.99
CA LYS A 150 1.91 20.85 34.71
C LYS A 150 1.81 20.51 36.20
N ASN A 151 1.06 19.47 36.52
CA ASN A 151 0.75 19.10 37.90
C ASN A 151 1.63 17.92 38.33
N LEU A 152 2.66 18.21 39.12
CA LEU A 152 3.64 17.20 39.56
C LEU A 152 3.02 16.06 40.36
N GLN A 153 2.06 16.35 41.25
CA GLN A 153 1.45 15.31 42.07
C GLN A 153 0.55 14.41 41.23
N LEU A 154 -0.23 14.99 40.32
CA LEU A 154 -1.04 14.25 39.36
C LEU A 154 -0.15 13.41 38.44
N PHE A 155 0.97 13.96 37.95
CA PHE A 155 1.93 13.26 37.11
C PHE A 155 2.48 12.02 37.81
N LYS A 156 2.94 12.15 39.07
CA LYS A 156 3.45 11.03 39.87
C LYS A 156 2.42 9.91 39.98
N ASN A 157 1.17 10.24 40.30
CA ASN A 157 0.10 9.27 40.46
C ASN A 157 -0.27 8.59 39.13
N SER A 158 -0.37 9.37 38.04
CA SER A 158 -0.64 8.85 36.69
C SER A 158 0.50 7.96 36.19
N PHE A 159 1.76 8.33 36.44
CA PHE A 159 2.93 7.54 36.06
C PHE A 159 2.96 6.19 36.78
N ILE A 160 2.68 6.17 38.08
CA ILE A 160 2.56 4.91 38.84
C ILE A 160 1.44 4.03 38.28
N SER A 161 0.30 4.64 37.92
CA SER A 161 -0.82 3.93 37.29
C SER A 161 -0.44 3.34 35.93
N LEU A 162 0.32 4.07 35.11
CA LEU A 162 0.88 3.57 33.86
C LEU A 162 1.81 2.39 34.10
N THR A 163 2.78 2.49 35.02
CA THR A 163 3.69 1.38 35.36
C THR A 163 2.94 0.13 35.80
N ASN A 164 1.93 0.28 36.67
CA ASN A 164 1.10 -0.84 37.10
C ASN A 164 0.34 -1.47 35.93
N THR A 165 -0.13 -0.65 34.99
CA THR A 165 -0.84 -1.13 33.80
C THR A 165 0.08 -1.85 32.82
N CYS A 166 1.33 -1.39 32.65
CA CYS A 166 2.35 -2.14 31.90
C CYS A 166 2.52 -3.54 32.48
N ASN A 167 2.68 -3.65 33.81
CA ASN A 167 2.82 -4.94 34.48
C ASN A 167 1.56 -5.81 34.40
N ASN A 168 0.37 -5.22 34.44
CA ASN A 168 -0.89 -5.95 34.23
C ASN A 168 -1.00 -6.51 32.82
N CYS A 169 -0.60 -5.73 31.80
CA CYS A 169 -0.53 -6.21 30.41
C CYS A 169 0.46 -7.36 30.27
N HIS A 170 1.66 -7.21 30.84
CA HIS A 170 2.67 -8.28 30.84
C HIS A 170 2.14 -9.56 31.50
N LYS A 171 1.46 -9.45 32.64
CA LYS A 171 0.82 -10.61 33.28
C LYS A 171 -0.29 -11.22 32.44
N ALA A 172 -1.16 -10.40 31.84
CA ALA A 172 -2.28 -10.86 31.02
C ALA A 172 -1.85 -11.55 29.71
N THR A 173 -0.60 -11.32 29.30
CA THR A 173 0.00 -11.87 28.08
C THR A 173 1.06 -12.93 28.37
N ASP A 174 1.09 -13.51 29.58
CA ASP A 174 2.04 -14.55 30.02
C ASP A 174 3.52 -14.11 30.10
N HIS A 175 3.77 -12.81 30.20
CA HIS A 175 5.09 -12.19 30.38
C HIS A 175 5.31 -11.59 31.78
N GLY A 176 4.61 -12.10 32.80
CA GLY A 176 4.65 -11.55 34.17
C GLY A 176 6.03 -11.56 34.85
N PHE A 177 7.02 -12.25 34.29
CA PHE A 177 8.41 -12.19 34.72
C PHE A 177 9.13 -10.89 34.31
N ASN A 178 8.61 -10.18 33.29
CA ASN A 178 9.13 -8.89 32.85
C ASN A 178 8.50 -7.75 33.66
N VAL A 179 9.07 -7.46 34.83
CA VAL A 179 8.51 -6.49 35.78
C VAL A 179 9.12 -5.10 35.55
N VAL A 180 8.27 -4.15 35.21
CA VAL A 180 8.61 -2.72 35.11
C VAL A 180 8.50 -2.07 36.48
N ILE A 181 9.50 -1.27 36.85
CA ILE A 181 9.55 -0.52 38.12
C ILE A 181 9.59 0.99 37.85
N ILE A 182 9.34 1.79 38.89
CA ILE A 182 9.68 3.21 38.85
C ILE A 182 11.21 3.31 38.84
N PRO A 183 11.81 3.96 37.84
CA PRO A 183 13.26 3.99 37.72
C PRO A 183 13.88 4.81 38.86
N THR A 184 14.89 4.25 39.51
CA THR A 184 15.60 4.89 40.64
C THR A 184 16.87 5.62 40.20
N ASN A 185 17.38 5.30 39.01
CA ASN A 185 18.56 5.92 38.40
C ASN A 185 18.24 6.34 36.97
N SER A 186 18.95 7.36 36.47
CA SER A 186 18.80 7.83 35.10
C SER A 186 19.02 6.68 34.11
N PRO A 187 18.14 6.47 33.11
CA PRO A 187 18.31 5.40 32.13
C PRO A 187 19.48 5.64 31.17
N VAL A 188 19.93 6.89 31.06
CA VAL A 188 21.03 7.32 30.20
C VAL A 188 21.91 8.33 30.94
N THR A 189 23.21 8.32 30.66
CA THR A 189 24.18 9.20 31.33
C THR A 189 24.49 10.47 30.54
N ASN A 190 23.99 10.58 29.31
CA ASN A 190 24.31 11.63 28.34
C ASN A 190 23.13 12.57 28.03
N GLN A 191 22.12 12.62 28.90
CA GLN A 191 20.97 13.52 28.74
C GLN A 191 20.70 14.26 30.06
N ASP A 192 20.52 15.58 29.99
CA ASP A 192 20.01 16.38 31.10
C ASP A 192 18.48 16.41 31.05
N PHE A 193 17.84 16.12 32.18
CA PHE A 193 16.38 16.10 32.32
C PHE A 193 15.83 17.39 32.92
N LYS A 194 16.68 18.33 33.32
CA LYS A 194 16.27 19.64 33.82
C LYS A 194 15.72 20.51 32.69
N THR A 195 14.95 21.53 33.05
CA THR A 195 14.52 22.57 32.10
C THR A 195 15.73 23.28 31.52
N VAL A 196 15.70 23.57 30.22
CA VAL A 196 16.69 24.46 29.59
C VAL A 196 16.57 25.83 30.25
N GLN A 197 17.69 26.37 30.74
CA GLN A 197 17.78 27.72 31.31
C GLN A 197 17.73 28.80 30.24
#